data_AF-A0A821QNH4-F1
#
_entry.id   AF-A0A821QNH4-F1
#
_cell.length_a   1.000
_cell.length_b   1.000
_cell.length_c   1.000
_cell.angle_alpha   90.00
_cell.angle_beta   90.00
_cell.angle_gamma   90.00
#
_symmetry.space_group_name_H-M   'P 1'
#
loop_
_entity.id
_entity.type
_entity.pdbx_description
1 polymer ?
#
loop_
_entity_poly.entity_id
_entity_poly.type
_entity_poly.pdbx_seq_one_letter_code
_entity_poly.pdbx_strand_id
1 'polypeptide(L)'
;MREAIPPSQRLSITLRYLATGNTLEDLKFHSAISPQSLSLIIMETCEAIIHVLKKLIKLPQTAEEWKKVARDFEKTSWFWIILL
;
A
#
# COMPACT_ATOMS: atom_id res chain seq x y z
N MET A 1 5.33 -22.25 -21.26
CA MET A 1 4.57 -21.76 -20.09
C MET A 1 5.35 -20.59 -19.51
N ARG A 2 4.73 -19.44 -19.20
CA ARG A 2 5.46 -18.33 -18.55
C ARG A 2 5.70 -18.67 -17.08
N GLU A 3 6.86 -18.27 -16.57
CA GLU A 3 7.16 -18.43 -15.14
C GLU A 3 6.22 -17.57 -14.30
N ALA A 4 5.83 -18.11 -13.15
CA ALA A 4 5.02 -17.37 -12.19
C ALA A 4 5.85 -16.23 -11.57
N ILE A 5 5.22 -15.09 -11.35
CA ILE A 5 5.88 -13.95 -10.71
C ILE A 5 6.12 -14.29 -9.24
N PRO A 6 7.37 -14.23 -8.74
CA PRO A 6 7.71 -14.67 -7.40
C PRO A 6 7.02 -13.84 -6.31
N PRO A 7 6.68 -14.43 -5.14
CA PRO A 7 5.97 -13.73 -4.06
C PRO A 7 6.66 -12.44 -3.60
N SER A 8 7.99 -12.41 -3.55
CA SER A 8 8.77 -11.22 -3.16
C SER A 8 8.57 -10.05 -4.13
N GLN A 9 8.52 -10.33 -5.44
CA GLN A 9 8.27 -9.32 -6.45
C GLN A 9 6.83 -8.80 -6.38
N ARG A 10 5.85 -9.70 -6.16
CA ARG A 10 4.44 -9.33 -5.96
C ARG A 10 4.26 -8.39 -4.77
N LEU A 11 4.94 -8.70 -3.66
CA LEU A 11 4.97 -7.85 -2.48
C LEU A 11 5.61 -6.48 -2.77
N SER A 12 6.77 -6.45 -3.42
CA SER A 12 7.46 -5.20 -3.76
C SER A 12 6.63 -4.27 -4.65
N ILE A 13 5.98 -4.83 -5.69
CA ILE A 13 5.07 -4.09 -6.58
C ILE A 13 3.91 -3.49 -5.79
N THR A 14 3.28 -4.30 -4.94
CA THR A 14 2.12 -3.86 -4.14
C THR A 14 2.50 -2.74 -3.18
N LEU A 15 3.64 -2.85 -2.48
CA LEU A 15 4.13 -1.80 -1.59
C LEU A 15 4.44 -0.50 -2.35
N ARG A 16 5.04 -0.60 -3.53
CA ARG A 16 5.28 0.57 -4.39
C ARG A 16 3.98 1.24 -4.78
N TYR A 17 2.98 0.48 -5.21
CA TYR A 17 1.65 1.01 -5.53
C TYR A 17 1.04 1.76 -4.35
N LEU A 18 1.04 1.16 -3.15
CA LEU A 18 0.50 1.76 -1.93
C LEU A 18 1.26 3.01 -1.47
N ALA A 19 2.59 3.03 -1.62
CA ALA A 19 3.42 4.15 -1.15
C ALA A 19 3.41 5.36 -2.08
N THR A 20 3.21 5.15 -3.39
CA THR A 20 3.36 6.21 -4.41
C THR A 20 2.04 6.74 -4.95
N GLY A 21 0.96 5.94 -4.89
CA GLY A 21 -0.31 6.29 -5.53
C GLY A 21 -0.26 6.29 -7.06
N ASN A 22 0.79 5.73 -7.66
CA ASN A 22 0.95 5.62 -9.12
C ASN A 22 -0.17 4.81 -9.77
N THR A 23 -0.43 5.07 -11.06
CA THR A 23 -1.39 4.30 -11.83
C THR A 23 -0.83 2.93 -12.22
N LEU A 24 -1.71 1.97 -12.54
CA LEU A 24 -1.28 0.65 -13.03
C LEU A 24 -0.49 0.75 -14.35
N GLU A 25 -0.77 1.76 -15.18
CA GLU A 25 -0.01 2.03 -16.40
C GLU A 25 1.42 2.47 -16.07
N ASP A 26 1.62 3.30 -15.05
CA ASP A 26 2.96 3.68 -14.61
C ASP A 26 3.73 2.45 -14.09
N LEU A 27 3.07 1.59 -13.31
CA LEU A 27 3.69 0.37 -12.77
C LEU A 27 4.04 -0.65 -13.86
N LYS A 28 3.29 -0.71 -14.96
CA LYS A 28 3.58 -1.57 -16.10
C LYS A 28 4.95 -1.25 -16.69
N PHE A 29 5.31 0.03 -16.85
CA PHE A 29 6.62 0.40 -17.39
C PHE A 29 7.79 -0.01 -16.48
N HIS A 30 7.57 -0.01 -15.16
CA HIS A 30 8.60 -0.41 -14.20
C HIS A 30 8.75 -1.93 -14.05
N SER A 31 7.65 -2.68 -14.21
CA SER A 31 7.59 -4.11 -13.89
C SER A 31 7.52 -5.02 -15.12
N ALA A 32 7.26 -4.47 -16.30
CA ALA A 32 6.96 -5.20 -17.53
C ALA A 32 5.79 -6.20 -17.40
N ILE A 33 4.86 -5.95 -16.48
CA ILE A 33 3.64 -6.74 -16.26
C ILE A 33 2.44 -5.95 -16.76
N SER A 34 1.47 -6.64 -17.37
CA SER A 34 0.25 -5.99 -17.86
C SER A 34 -0.57 -5.38 -16.71
N PRO A 35 -1.26 -4.25 -16.93
CA PRO A 35 -2.12 -3.62 -15.92
C PRO A 35 -3.17 -4.57 -15.33
N GLN A 36 -3.72 -5.48 -16.16
CA GLN A 36 -4.68 -6.49 -15.74
C GLN A 36 -4.08 -7.46 -14.72
N SER A 37 -2.88 -7.98 -15.00
CA SER A 37 -2.18 -8.87 -14.07
C SER A 37 -1.71 -8.13 -12.83
N LEU A 38 -1.28 -6.87 -12.96
CA LEU A 38 -0.92 -6.03 -11.82
C LEU A 38 -2.10 -5.82 -10.87
N SER A 39 -3.30 -5.53 -11.40
CA SER A 39 -4.51 -5.38 -10.60
C SER A 39 -4.80 -6.63 -9.74
N LEU A 40 -4.75 -7.82 -10.36
CA LEU A 40 -4.94 -9.08 -9.64
C LEU A 40 -3.85 -9.31 -8.59
N ILE A 41 -2.59 -9.07 -8.96
CA ILE A 41 -1.45 -9.23 -8.05
C ILE A 41 -1.60 -8.33 -6.82
N ILE A 42 -1.94 -7.06 -7.03
CA ILE A 42 -2.10 -6.06 -5.96
C ILE A 42 -3.25 -6.48 -5.04
N MET A 43 -4.40 -6.86 -5.59
CA MET A 43 -5.55 -7.29 -4.80
C MET A 43 -5.24 -8.52 -3.94
N GLU A 44 -4.68 -9.58 -4.55
CA GLU A 44 -4.32 -10.82 -3.85
C GLU A 44 -3.25 -10.57 -2.76
N THR A 45 -2.29 -9.69 -3.05
CA THR A 45 -1.21 -9.37 -2.10
C THR A 45 -1.74 -8.50 -0.95
N CYS A 46 -2.62 -7.55 -1.22
CA CYS A 46 -3.29 -6.75 -0.18
C CYS A 46 -4.09 -7.65 0.77
N GLU A 47 -4.85 -8.61 0.24
CA GLU A 47 -5.59 -9.58 1.06
C GLU A 47 -4.64 -10.39 1.96
N ALA A 48 -3.52 -10.87 1.41
CA ALA A 48 -2.51 -11.60 2.18
C ALA A 48 -1.90 -10.72 3.29
N ILE A 49 -1.56 -9.46 2.99
CA ILE A 49 -1.04 -8.50 3.97
C ILE A 49 -2.06 -8.29 5.10
N ILE A 50 -3.31 -8.02 4.76
CA ILE A 50 -4.38 -7.82 5.74
C ILE A 50 -4.53 -9.07 6.59
N HIS A 51 -4.56 -10.26 5.98
CA HIS A 51 -4.72 -11.52 6.71
C HIS A 51 -3.62 -11.75 7.75
N VAL A 52 -2.36 -11.49 7.38
CA VAL A 52 -1.20 -11.68 8.25
C VAL A 52 -1.12 -10.60 9.33
N LEU A 53 -1.39 -9.35 8.97
CA LEU A 53 -1.20 -8.20 9.86
C LEU A 53 -2.44 -7.80 10.67
N LYS A 54 -3.62 -8.40 10.43
CA LYS A 54 -4.88 -8.06 11.15
C LYS A 54 -4.78 -8.07 12.67
N LYS A 55 -3.90 -8.90 13.24
CA LYS A 55 -3.69 -8.98 14.70
C LYS A 55 -2.69 -7.95 15.23
N LEU A 56 -1.86 -7.41 14.35
CA LEU A 56 -0.80 -6.44 14.66
C LEU A 56 -1.27 -5.00 14.41
N ILE A 57 -2.13 -4.79 13.42
CA ILE A 57 -2.67 -3.48 13.07
C ILE A 57 -3.98 -3.27 13.85
N LYS A 58 -3.96 -2.36 14.82
CA LYS A 58 -5.18 -1.85 15.47
C LYS A 58 -5.74 -0.70 14.64
N LEU A 59 -6.81 -0.97 13.89
CA LEU A 59 -7.55 0.07 13.20
C LEU A 59 -8.45 0.81 14.19
N PRO A 60 -8.58 2.14 14.08
CA PRO A 60 -9.57 2.89 14.84
C PRO A 60 -10.98 2.33 14.59
N GLN A 61 -11.73 2.08 15.65
CA GLN A 61 -13.07 1.51 15.59
C GLN A 61 -14.17 2.55 15.74
N THR A 62 -13.84 3.76 16.21
CA THR A 62 -14.79 4.85 16.42
C THR A 62 -14.41 6.10 15.64
N ALA A 63 -15.39 6.94 15.33
CA ALA A 63 -15.15 8.22 14.66
C ALA A 63 -14.19 9.12 15.46
N GLU A 64 -14.27 9.05 16.79
CA GLU A 64 -13.42 9.79 17.72
C GLU A 64 -11.95 9.34 17.65
N GLU A 65 -11.72 8.03 17.56
CA GLU A 65 -10.38 7.46 17.37
C GLU A 65 -9.82 7.85 15.99
N TRP A 66 -10.64 7.80 14.93
CA TRP A 66 -10.23 8.28 13.61
C TRP A 66 -9.86 9.76 13.62
N LYS A 67 -10.67 10.62 14.27
CA LYS A 67 -10.35 12.04 14.45
C LYS A 67 -9.06 12.23 15.25
N LYS A 68 -8.78 11.37 16.23
CA LYS A 68 -7.52 11.41 16.99
C LYS A 68 -6.33 11.08 16.09
N VAL A 69 -6.38 9.99 15.33
CA VAL A 69 -5.32 9.61 14.38
C VAL A 69 -5.07 10.73 13.35
N ALA A 70 -6.14 11.33 12.81
CA ALA A 70 -6.02 12.44 11.87
C ALA A 70 -5.30 13.65 12.48
N ARG A 71 -5.68 14.06 13.70
CA ARG A 71 -5.00 15.16 14.42
C ARG A 71 -3.54 14.84 14.73
N ASP A 72 -3.24 13.62 15.13
CA ASP A 72 -1.87 13.20 15.46
C ASP A 72 -0.98 13.19 14.19
N PHE A 73 -1.53 12.73 13.06
CA PHE A 73 -0.88 12.81 11.75
C PHE A 73 -0.64 14.26 11.30
N GLU A 74 -1.63 15.14 11.44
CA GLU A 74 -1.51 16.57 11.11
C GLU A 74 -0.41 17.26 11.93
N LYS A 75 -0.40 17.05 13.26
CA LYS A 75 0.63 17.58 14.16
C LYS A 75 2.04 17.09 13.81
N THR A 76 2.18 15.82 13.46
CA THR A 76 3.47 15.24 13.07
C THR A 76 3.92 15.77 11.71
N SER A 77 2.98 15.95 10.78
CA SER A 77 3.25 16.50 9.44
C SER A 77 3.67 17.97 9.49
N TRP A 78 3.16 18.76 10.44
CA TRP A 78 3.64 20.12 10.69
C TRP A 78 5.11 20.18 11.12
N PHE A 79 5.62 19.14 11.79
CA PHE A 79 7.05 19.07 12.16
C PHE A 79 7.96 19.00 10.92
N TRP A 80 7.47 18.41 9.82
CA TRP A 80 8.20 18.34 8.55
C TRP A 80 8.04 19.60 7.69
N ILE A 81 6.94 20.34 7.85
CA ILE A 81 6.66 21.57 7.10
C ILE A 81 7.42 22.79 7.66
N ILE A 82 7.70 22.84 8.97
CA ILE A 82 8.43 23.97 9.60
C ILE A 82 9.95 23.89 9.38
N LEU A 83 10.47 22.73 8.94
CA LEU A 83 11.89 22.49 8.64
C LEU A 83 12.25 22.61 7.14
N LEU A 84 11.28 23.01 6.29
CA LEU A 84 11.45 23.37 4.87
C LEU A 84 11.22 24.87 4.68
#